data_AF-A0A1V2FW45-F1
#
_entry.id   AF-A0A1V2FW45-F1
#
_cell.length_a   1.000
_cell.length_b   1.000
_cell.length_c   1.000
_cell.angle_alpha   90.00
_cell.angle_beta   90.00
_cell.angle_gamma   90.00
#
_symmetry.space_group_name_H-M   'P 1'
#
loop_
_entity.id
_entity.type
_entity.pdbx_description
1 polymer ?
#
loop_
_entity_poly.entity_id
_entity_poly.type
_entity_poly.pdbx_seq_one_letter_code
_entity_poly.pdbx_strand_id
1 'polypeptide(L)'
;MVECAQHPNADKLRVTKVNVGGDRLLDIVCGAPNCRQGLRVAVATIGAVLPGDFKIKAAKLRGEPSEGMLCSFSELGISDDHSGIIELPADAPIGTDIREYLKLDDNTIEISVTPNRAD
;
A
#
# COMPACT_ATOMS: atom_id res chain seq x y z
N MET A 1 -9.51 4.81 2.65
CA MET A 1 -10.15 4.88 1.32
C MET A 1 -11.57 5.39 1.47
N VAL A 2 -11.87 6.53 0.85
CA VAL A 2 -13.14 7.25 1.04
C VAL A 2 -14.20 6.77 0.06
N GLU A 3 -13.83 6.58 -1.20
CA GLU A 3 -14.73 6.12 -2.26
C GLU A 3 -14.06 5.03 -3.10
N CYS A 4 -14.88 4.09 -3.60
CA CYS A 4 -14.48 3.03 -4.51
C CYS A 4 -15.53 2.90 -5.62
N ALA A 5 -15.15 3.15 -6.86
CA ALA A 5 -16.01 2.96 -8.01
C ALA A 5 -15.38 1.98 -9.01
N GLN A 6 -16.23 1.30 -9.78
CA GLN A 6 -15.76 0.48 -10.90
C GLN A 6 -15.16 1.38 -11.97
N HIS A 7 -14.04 0.98 -12.56
CA HIS A 7 -13.40 1.75 -13.62
C HIS A 7 -14.25 1.71 -14.91
N PRO A 8 -14.53 2.85 -15.57
CA PRO A 8 -15.45 2.92 -16.71
C PRO A 8 -14.95 2.14 -17.95
N ASN A 9 -13.64 2.11 -18.15
CA ASN A 9 -13.00 1.45 -19.30
C ASN A 9 -12.25 0.15 -18.96
N ALA A 10 -12.48 -0.46 -17.79
CA ALA A 10 -11.78 -1.67 -17.37
C ALA A 10 -12.55 -2.47 -16.31
N ASP A 11 -12.85 -3.73 -16.62
CA ASP A 11 -13.64 -4.60 -15.74
C ASP A 11 -12.91 -5.03 -14.46
N LYS A 12 -11.58 -5.08 -14.51
CA LYS A 12 -10.74 -5.53 -13.38
C LYS A 12 -10.10 -4.38 -12.59
N LEU A 13 -10.36 -3.13 -12.96
CA LEU A 13 -9.81 -1.97 -12.26
C LEU A 13 -10.91 -1.21 -11.51
N ARG A 14 -10.51 -0.54 -10.44
CA ARG A 14 -11.36 0.33 -9.63
C ARG A 14 -10.71 1.69 -9.56
N VAL A 15 -11.53 2.73 -9.62
CA VAL A 15 -11.11 4.12 -9.38
C VAL A 15 -11.46 4.43 -7.93
N THR A 16 -10.49 4.91 -7.18
CA THR A 16 -10.63 5.10 -5.74
C THR A 16 -10.24 6.51 -5.35
N LYS A 17 -10.94 7.07 -4.37
CA LYS A 17 -10.53 8.31 -3.71
C LYS A 17 -9.94 7.99 -2.35
N VAL A 18 -8.70 8.40 -2.14
CA VAL A 18 -7.94 8.05 -0.95
C VAL A 18 -7.54 9.30 -0.19
N ASN A 19 -7.82 9.29 1.11
CA ASN A 19 -7.37 10.33 2.04
C ASN A 19 -6.03 9.89 2.64
N VAL A 20 -4.99 10.70 2.41
CA VAL A 20 -3.64 10.54 2.98
C VAL A 20 -3.30 11.62 4.00
N GLY A 21 -4.27 12.45 4.40
CA GLY A 21 -4.08 13.51 5.41
C GLY A 21 -3.55 14.82 4.84
N GLY A 22 -3.44 14.93 3.52
CA GLY A 22 -3.12 16.19 2.83
C GLY A 22 -4.35 17.04 2.54
N ASP A 23 -4.15 18.14 1.80
CA ASP A 23 -5.19 19.15 1.52
C ASP A 23 -6.35 18.62 0.65
N ARG A 24 -6.12 17.57 -0.13
CA ARG A 24 -7.10 16.99 -1.06
C ARG A 24 -7.04 15.46 -1.06
N LEU A 25 -8.15 14.86 -1.50
CA LEU A 25 -8.20 13.44 -1.82
C LEU A 25 -7.37 13.17 -3.09
N LEU A 26 -6.71 12.01 -3.10
CA LEU A 26 -5.97 11.52 -4.27
C LEU A 26 -6.84 10.55 -5.05
N ASP A 27 -6.83 10.70 -6.37
CA ASP A 27 -7.44 9.72 -7.28
C ASP A 27 -6.41 8.63 -7.58
N ILE A 28 -6.72 7.39 -7.22
CA ILE A 28 -5.82 6.24 -7.40
C ILE A 28 -6.59 5.09 -8.06
N VAL A 29 -6.03 4.56 -9.15
CA VAL A 29 -6.56 3.38 -9.82
C VAL A 29 -5.91 2.13 -9.25
N CYS A 30 -6.72 1.16 -8.82
CA CYS A 30 -6.24 -0.11 -8.27
C CYS A 30 -6.96 -1.30 -8.90
N GLY A 31 -6.21 -2.38 -9.17
CA GLY A 31 -6.75 -3.64 -9.69
C GLY A 31 -6.90 -4.76 -8.67
N ALA A 32 -6.57 -4.51 -7.39
CA ALA A 32 -6.56 -5.55 -6.38
C ALA A 32 -7.98 -6.03 -6.05
N PRO A 33 -8.20 -7.36 -5.92
CA PRO A 33 -9.53 -7.93 -5.74
C PRO A 33 -10.19 -7.49 -4.43
N ASN A 34 -9.40 -7.25 -3.39
CA ASN A 34 -9.86 -6.84 -2.07
C ASN A 34 -10.09 -5.33 -1.91
N CYS A 35 -9.79 -4.53 -2.94
CA CYS A 35 -9.95 -3.07 -2.91
C CYS A 35 -11.42 -2.66 -2.78
N ARG A 36 -11.81 -2.10 -1.63
CA ARG A 36 -13.20 -1.72 -1.30
C ARG A 36 -13.25 -0.45 -0.46
N GLN A 37 -14.41 0.21 -0.49
CA GLN A 37 -14.65 1.43 0.27
C GLN A 37 -14.46 1.20 1.78
N GLY A 38 -13.92 2.20 2.50
CA GLY A 38 -13.71 2.14 3.94
C GLY A 38 -12.42 1.46 4.39
N LEU A 39 -11.64 0.86 3.48
CA LEU A 39 -10.36 0.26 3.83
C LEU A 39 -9.31 1.28 4.25
N ARG A 40 -8.51 0.91 5.26
CA ARG A 40 -7.23 1.54 5.56
C ARG A 40 -6.15 0.79 4.76
N VAL A 41 -5.34 1.54 4.03
CA VAL A 41 -4.43 0.99 3.01
C VAL A 41 -3.10 1.72 3.08
N ALA A 42 -2.03 1.04 2.68
CA ALA A 42 -0.75 1.68 2.43
C ALA A 42 -0.77 2.36 1.05
N VAL A 43 -0.42 3.65 1.02
CA VAL A 43 -0.44 4.46 -0.21
C VAL A 43 0.98 4.94 -0.50
N ALA A 44 1.51 4.60 -1.66
CA ALA A 44 2.71 5.23 -2.19
C ALA A 44 2.31 6.49 -2.97
N THR A 45 2.69 7.64 -2.43
CA THR A 45 2.41 8.96 -3.01
C THR A 45 3.37 9.27 -4.17
N ILE A 46 3.03 10.27 -4.98
CA ILE A 46 3.92 10.77 -6.05
C ILE A 46 5.28 11.14 -5.45
N GLY A 47 6.35 10.67 -6.09
CA GLY A 47 7.73 10.89 -5.64
C GLY A 47 8.27 9.81 -4.71
N ALA A 48 7.42 8.91 -4.18
CA ALA A 48 7.88 7.75 -3.44
C ALA A 48 8.72 6.82 -4.33
N VAL A 49 9.72 6.17 -3.73
CA VAL A 49 10.57 5.18 -4.39
C VAL A 49 10.40 3.85 -3.64
N LEU A 50 9.81 2.88 -4.32
CA LEU A 50 9.61 1.53 -3.81
C LEU A 50 10.86 0.66 -4.05
N PRO A 51 10.99 -0.48 -3.35
CA PRO A 51 12.05 -1.46 -3.59
C PRO A 51 12.19 -1.81 -5.09
N GLY A 52 13.43 -1.93 -5.57
CA GLY A 52 13.71 -2.16 -6.99
C GLY A 52 13.74 -0.88 -7.85
N ASP A 53 14.06 0.28 -7.26
CA ASP A 53 14.17 1.59 -7.92
C ASP A 53 12.88 2.05 -8.62
N PHE A 54 11.74 1.58 -8.13
CA PHE A 54 10.45 1.88 -8.72
C PHE A 54 9.91 3.23 -8.23
N LYS A 55 10.07 4.27 -9.04
CA LYS A 55 9.62 5.63 -8.73
C LYS A 55 8.15 5.83 -9.08
N ILE A 56 7.33 6.21 -8.10
CA ILE A 56 5.93 6.56 -8.29
C ILE A 56 5.81 7.93 -8.94
N LYS A 57 5.08 7.98 -10.05
CA LYS A 57 4.78 9.19 -10.81
C LYS A 57 3.28 9.23 -11.10
N ALA A 58 2.74 10.44 -11.21
CA ALA A 58 1.37 10.60 -11.71
C ALA A 58 1.28 10.07 -13.14
N ALA A 59 0.31 9.19 -13.38
CA ALA A 59 0.07 8.60 -14.68
C ALA A 59 -1.44 8.46 -14.92
N LYS A 60 -1.82 8.20 -16.17
CA LYS A 60 -3.19 7.82 -16.50
C LYS A 60 -3.23 6.32 -16.81
N LEU A 61 -4.08 5.58 -16.10
CA LEU A 61 -4.37 4.19 -16.40
C LEU A 61 -5.70 4.14 -17.14
N ARG A 62 -5.68 3.70 -18.41
CA ARG A 62 -6.89 3.48 -19.23
C ARG A 62 -7.86 4.68 -19.26
N GLY A 63 -7.30 5.89 -19.24
CA GLY A 63 -8.04 7.15 -19.32
C GLY A 63 -8.22 7.86 -17.96
N GLU A 64 -8.20 7.11 -16.86
CA GLU A 64 -8.40 7.65 -15.51
C GLU A 64 -7.07 8.06 -14.87
N PRO A 65 -7.02 9.21 -14.15
CA PRO A 65 -5.82 9.64 -13.44
C PRO A 65 -5.52 8.73 -12.24
N SER A 66 -4.24 8.45 -12.03
CA SER A 66 -3.73 7.78 -10.84
C SER A 66 -2.55 8.58 -10.28
N GLU A 67 -2.74 9.13 -9.08
CA GLU A 67 -1.81 10.02 -8.37
C GLU A 67 -1.05 9.29 -7.27
N GLY A 68 -0.85 7.99 -7.47
CA GLY A 68 -0.22 7.12 -6.51
C GLY A 68 -0.52 5.66 -6.82
N MET A 69 -0.17 4.81 -5.86
CA MET A 69 -0.36 3.37 -5.91
C MET A 69 -0.79 2.87 -4.54
N LEU A 70 -1.74 1.93 -4.51
CA LEU A 70 -2.06 1.16 -3.31
C LEU A 70 -1.13 -0.04 -3.26
N CYS A 71 -0.39 -0.19 -2.16
CA CYS A 71 0.66 -1.21 -2.07
C CYS A 71 0.17 -2.51 -1.41
N SER A 72 0.70 -3.63 -1.91
CA SER A 72 0.70 -4.96 -1.30
C SER A 72 1.93 -5.16 -0.39
N PHE A 73 1.95 -6.24 0.39
CA PHE A 73 3.12 -6.58 1.23
C PHE A 73 4.36 -6.88 0.39
N SER A 74 4.19 -7.53 -0.76
CA SER A 74 5.26 -7.81 -1.71
C SER A 74 5.88 -6.56 -2.30
N GLU A 75 5.07 -5.58 -2.71
CA GLU A 75 5.57 -4.31 -3.25
C GLU A 75 6.34 -3.48 -2.21
N LEU A 76 6.05 -3.64 -0.91
CA LEU A 76 6.81 -3.02 0.17
C LEU A 76 8.01 -3.85 0.64
N GLY A 77 8.20 -5.07 0.13
CA GLY A 77 9.27 -5.97 0.54
C GLY A 77 9.11 -6.56 1.95
N ILE A 78 7.87 -6.62 2.45
CA ILE A 78 7.57 -7.14 3.80
C ILE A 78 7.37 -8.66 3.79
N SER A 79 6.70 -9.19 2.77
CA SER A 79 6.45 -10.62 2.58
C SER A 79 6.19 -10.93 1.11
N ASP A 80 6.12 -12.21 0.76
CA ASP A 80 5.80 -12.64 -0.62
C ASP A 80 4.29 -12.57 -0.97
N ASP A 81 3.47 -12.02 -0.07
CA ASP A 81 2.02 -11.90 -0.30
C ASP A 81 1.71 -10.79 -1.33
N HIS A 82 1.17 -11.26 -2.46
CA HIS A 82 0.74 -10.46 -3.61
C HIS A 82 -0.74 -10.70 -3.95
N SER A 83 -1.51 -11.31 -3.04
CA SER A 83 -2.92 -11.63 -3.25
C SER A 83 -3.81 -10.38 -3.35
N GLY A 84 -3.37 -9.26 -2.77
CA GLY A 84 -4.09 -8.00 -2.78
C GLY A 84 -3.32 -6.85 -2.14
N ILE A 85 -4.00 -5.72 -1.96
CA ILE A 85 -3.46 -4.56 -1.24
C ILE A 85 -3.45 -4.80 0.27
N ILE A 86 -2.55 -4.12 0.97
CA ILE A 86 -2.46 -4.18 2.43
C ILE A 86 -3.76 -3.63 3.05
N GLU A 87 -4.38 -4.45 3.90
CA GLU A 87 -5.50 -4.04 4.74
C GLU A 87 -4.98 -3.71 6.14
N LEU A 88 -4.93 -2.41 6.45
CA LEU A 88 -4.52 -1.94 7.76
C LEU A 88 -5.71 -1.97 8.74
N PRO A 89 -5.43 -2.05 10.06
CA PRO A 89 -6.44 -1.87 11.09
C PRO A 89 -7.23 -0.57 10.91
N ALA A 90 -8.52 -0.57 11.26
CA ALA A 90 -9.45 0.55 11.01
C ALA A 90 -9.04 1.85 11.73
N ASP A 91 -8.31 1.71 12.84
CA ASP A 91 -7.75 2.74 13.70
C ASP A 91 -6.38 3.25 13.24
N ALA A 92 -5.84 2.74 12.12
CA ALA A 92 -4.58 3.22 11.57
C ALA A 92 -4.61 4.75 11.32
N PRO A 93 -3.64 5.52 11.84
CA PRO A 93 -3.60 6.97 11.70
C PRO A 93 -3.40 7.37 10.23
N ILE A 94 -4.18 8.36 9.75
CA ILE A 94 -4.01 8.87 8.38
C ILE A 94 -2.79 9.80 8.35
N GLY A 95 -1.94 9.63 7.34
CA GLY A 95 -0.81 10.52 7.06
C GLY A 95 0.47 10.17 7.80
N THR A 96 0.43 9.17 8.69
CA THR A 96 1.64 8.60 9.30
C THR A 96 2.37 7.71 8.30
N ASP A 97 3.70 7.78 8.29
CA ASP A 97 4.52 6.88 7.47
C ASP A 97 4.28 5.42 7.89
N ILE A 98 4.10 4.55 6.89
CA ILE A 98 3.87 3.13 7.11
C ILE A 98 5.05 2.46 7.83
N ARG A 99 6.28 2.96 7.62
CA ARG A 99 7.49 2.49 8.30
C ARG A 99 7.42 2.75 9.79
N GLU A 100 6.94 3.93 10.19
CA GLU A 100 6.78 4.28 11.60
C GLU A 100 5.63 3.52 12.27
N TYR A 101 4.53 3.34 11.54
CA TYR A 101 3.33 2.66 12.02
C TYR A 101 3.55 1.15 12.22
N LEU A 102 4.13 0.48 11.22
CA LEU A 102 4.41 -0.97 11.27
C LEU A 102 5.79 -1.31 11.87
N LYS A 103 6.58 -0.30 12.25
CA LYS A 103 7.97 -0.47 12.75
C LYS A 103 8.84 -1.26 11.77
N LEU A 104 8.81 -0.87 10.49
CA LEU A 104 9.53 -1.58 9.42
C LEU A 104 11.05 -1.35 9.45
N ASP A 105 11.51 -0.27 10.08
CA ASP A 105 12.94 -0.03 10.32
C ASP A 105 13.44 -0.86 11.52
N ASP A 106 13.22 -2.17 11.46
CA ASP A 106 13.62 -3.18 12.44
C ASP A 106 14.39 -4.32 11.75
N ASN A 107 15.17 -5.08 12.51
CA ASN A 107 16.01 -6.16 12.00
C ASN A 107 15.67 -7.49 12.65
N THR A 108 15.40 -8.51 11.82
CA THR A 108 15.34 -9.89 12.27
C THR A 108 16.75 -10.45 12.42
N ILE A 109 17.15 -10.75 13.66
CA ILE A 109 18.44 -11.38 13.95
C ILE A 109 18.25 -12.88 14.12
N GLU A 110 18.79 -13.66 13.20
CA GLU A 110 18.84 -15.11 13.31
C GLU A 110 20.10 -15.54 14.06
N ILE A 111 19.93 -16.30 15.15
CA ILE A 111 21.04 -16.86 15.92
C ILE A 111 20.96 -18.39 15.92
N SER A 112 22.11 -19.03 15.76
CA SER A 112 22.22 -20.49 15.93
C SER A 112 22.48 -20.81 17.40
N VAL A 113 21.50 -21.43 18.04
CA VAL A 113 21.57 -21.79 19.45
C VAL A 113 22.19 -23.18 19.61
N THR A 114 23.22 -23.30 20.44
CA THR A 114 23.87 -24.58 20.72
C THR A 114 23.04 -25.44 21.69
N PRO A 115 23.15 -26.79 21.66
CA PRO A 115 22.28 -27.67 22.46
C PRO A 115 22.33 -27.46 23.98
N ASN A 116 23.38 -26.84 24.50
CA ASN A 116 23.55 -26.52 25.92
C ASN A 116 22.83 -25.23 26.37
N ARG A 117 22.18 -24.50 25.45
CA ARG A 117 21.38 -23.30 25.72
C ARG A 117 19.93 -23.57 25.32
N ALA A 118 19.23 -24.30 26.17
CA ALA A 118 17.80 -24.61 25.99
C ALA A 118 16.87 -23.49 26.49
N ASP A 119 17.45 -22.49 27.17
CA ASP A 119 16.84 -21.19 27.53
C ASP A 119 16.69 -20.28 26.30
#